data_AF-D7N5J3-F1
#
_entry.id   AF-D7N5J3-F1
#
_cell.length_a   1.000
_cell.length_b   1.000
_cell.length_c   1.000
_cell.angle_alpha   90.00
_cell.angle_beta   90.00
_cell.angle_gamma   90.00
#
_symmetry.space_group_name_H-M   'P 1'
#
loop_
_entity.id
_entity.type
_entity.pdbx_description
1 polymer ?
#
loop_
_entity_poly.entity_id
_entity_poly.type
_entity_poly.pdbx_seq_one_letter_code
_entity_poly.pdbx_strand_id
1 'polypeptide(L)'
;MRNNTRGLIFHLIIIAVMFIFTAIVNLSEMLKKVLYGNIAFRIILCIIPILLYYNLAKGMSKKKSKRLDFLSGNIIVLISVILFIPPFLILKSKMFSLGIAESIWKFPLDLFLMPELFIYQLLKIDYNIVSIIIASLIPGFIYGISIKKSRIKIMRKIRMKQLRSKRYEK
;
A
#
# COMPACT_ATOMS: atom_id res chain seq x y z
N MET A 1 4.59 -19.18 -5.91
CA MET A 1 4.49 -17.75 -6.30
C MET A 1 5.54 -16.90 -5.58
N ARG A 2 6.24 -16.03 -6.32
CA ARG A 2 7.26 -15.12 -5.77
C ARG A 2 6.61 -13.98 -4.97
N ASN A 3 7.34 -13.39 -4.01
CA ASN A 3 6.79 -12.34 -3.13
C ASN A 3 6.40 -11.07 -3.89
N ASN A 4 7.09 -10.74 -4.99
CA ASN A 4 6.72 -9.62 -5.85
C ASN A 4 5.33 -9.81 -6.49
N THR A 5 5.03 -11.00 -7.00
CA THR A 5 3.69 -11.33 -7.54
C THR A 5 2.63 -11.34 -6.44
N ARG A 6 2.94 -11.91 -5.26
CA ARG A 6 2.05 -11.85 -4.09
C ARG A 6 1.77 -10.42 -3.65
N GLY A 7 2.80 -9.56 -3.67
CA GLY A 7 2.69 -8.14 -3.36
C GLY A 7 1.74 -7.43 -4.31
N LEU A 8 1.86 -7.66 -5.61
CA LEU A 8 0.91 -7.11 -6.58
C LEU A 8 -0.53 -7.57 -6.32
N ILE A 9 -0.74 -8.87 -6.05
CA ILE A 9 -2.10 -9.38 -5.78
C ILE A 9 -2.69 -8.73 -4.52
N PHE A 10 -1.90 -8.61 -3.45
CA PHE A 10 -2.35 -7.92 -2.24
C PHE A 10 -2.62 -6.44 -2.49
N HIS A 11 -1.81 -5.77 -3.32
CA HIS A 11 -2.03 -4.39 -3.74
C HIS A 11 -3.37 -4.24 -4.46
N LEU A 12 -3.67 -5.10 -5.42
CA LEU A 12 -4.95 -5.10 -6.15
C LEU A 12 -6.15 -5.33 -5.22
N ILE A 13 -6.01 -6.24 -4.24
CA ILE A 13 -7.06 -6.45 -3.22
C ILE A 13 -7.27 -5.17 -2.40
N ILE A 14 -6.20 -4.49 -2.00
CA ILE A 14 -6.30 -3.24 -1.23
C ILE A 14 -6.92 -2.14 -2.08
N ILE A 15 -6.56 -2.01 -3.36
CA ILE A 15 -7.24 -1.09 -4.29
C ILE A 15 -8.75 -1.37 -4.30
N ALA A 16 -9.17 -2.62 -4.46
CA ALA A 16 -10.59 -2.97 -4.49
C ALA A 16 -11.30 -2.61 -3.17
N VAL A 17 -10.69 -2.91 -2.01
CA VAL A 17 -11.24 -2.56 -0.69
C VAL A 17 -11.36 -1.05 -0.52
N MET A 18 -10.30 -0.30 -0.86
CA MET A 18 -10.28 1.15 -0.75
C MET A 18 -11.28 1.80 -1.73
N PHE A 19 -11.50 1.18 -2.90
CA PHE A 19 -12.44 1.68 -3.92
C PHE A 19 -13.86 1.59 -3.39
N ILE A 20 -14.25 0.40 -2.92
CA ILE A 20 -15.57 0.16 -2.31
C ILE A 20 -15.78 1.06 -1.11
N PHE A 21 -14.78 1.17 -0.23
CA PHE A 21 -14.85 2.03 0.95
C PHE A 21 -15.09 3.50 0.57
N THR A 22 -14.29 4.03 -0.36
CA THR A 22 -14.40 5.42 -0.80
C THR A 22 -15.72 5.68 -1.52
N ALA A 23 -16.18 4.73 -2.33
CA ALA A 23 -17.49 4.81 -2.98
C ALA A 23 -18.63 4.90 -1.96
N ILE A 24 -18.63 4.05 -0.92
CA ILE A 24 -19.65 4.07 0.14
C ILE A 24 -19.65 5.40 0.88
N VAL A 25 -18.47 5.90 1.27
CA VAL A 25 -18.37 7.20 1.97
C VAL A 25 -18.89 8.33 1.08
N ASN A 26 -18.58 8.30 -0.22
CA ASN A 26 -18.97 9.35 -1.14
C ASN A 26 -20.46 9.34 -1.52
N LEU A 27 -21.21 8.28 -1.22
CA LEU A 27 -22.66 8.21 -1.43
C LEU A 27 -23.47 8.98 -0.37
N SER A 28 -22.88 9.36 0.77
CA SER A 28 -23.59 10.04 1.86
C SER A 28 -22.86 11.31 2.30
N GLU A 29 -23.52 12.45 2.15
CA GLU A 29 -23.01 13.75 2.62
C GLU A 29 -22.75 13.77 4.14
N MET A 30 -23.57 13.05 4.91
CA MET A 30 -23.34 12.87 6.34
C MET A 30 -22.01 12.16 6.61
N LEU A 31 -21.74 11.05 5.91
CA LEU A 31 -20.49 10.30 6.06
C LEU A 31 -19.29 11.13 5.62
N LYS A 32 -19.37 11.84 4.49
CA LYS A 32 -18.31 12.76 4.05
C LYS A 32 -18.01 13.80 5.12
N LYS A 33 -19.03 14.45 5.67
CA LYS A 33 -18.84 15.50 6.69
C LYS A 33 -18.21 14.96 7.97
N VAL A 34 -18.61 13.78 8.43
CA VAL A 34 -18.05 13.17 9.65
C VAL A 34 -16.62 12.68 9.41
N LEU A 35 -16.42 11.87 8.37
CA LEU A 35 -15.17 11.16 8.12
C LEU A 35 -14.08 12.07 7.52
N TYR A 36 -14.47 12.96 6.61
CA TYR A 36 -13.54 13.91 5.98
C TYR A 36 -13.60 15.30 6.62
N GLY A 37 -14.61 15.68 7.41
CA GLY A 37 -14.63 17.01 8.04
C GLY A 37 -13.70 17.13 9.24
N ASN A 38 -13.46 16.03 9.97
CA ASN A 38 -12.71 16.03 11.22
C ASN A 38 -11.30 15.44 11.06
N ILE A 39 -10.28 16.19 11.49
CA ILE A 39 -8.86 15.80 11.38
C ILE A 39 -8.54 14.46 12.05
N ALA A 40 -9.15 14.15 13.20
CA ALA A 40 -8.91 12.90 13.91
C ALA A 40 -9.39 11.69 13.09
N PHE A 41 -10.58 11.80 12.48
CA PHE A 41 -11.10 10.77 11.59
C PHE A 41 -10.23 10.63 10.32
N ARG A 42 -9.76 11.73 9.73
CA ARG A 42 -8.83 11.66 8.58
C ARG A 42 -7.56 10.87 8.91
N ILE A 43 -6.97 11.10 10.08
CA ILE A 43 -5.76 10.36 10.52
C ILE A 43 -6.08 8.87 10.67
N ILE A 44 -7.22 8.53 11.29
CA ILE A 44 -7.66 7.13 11.42
C ILE A 44 -7.81 6.48 10.05
N LEU A 45 -8.42 7.18 9.09
CA LEU A 45 -8.61 6.68 7.73
C LEU A 45 -7.29 6.47 6.99
N CYS A 46 -6.28 7.33 7.20
CA CYS A 46 -4.95 7.16 6.62
C CYS A 46 -4.25 5.88 7.10
N ILE A 47 -4.56 5.43 8.32
CA ILE A 47 -3.98 4.22 8.90
C ILE A 47 -4.54 2.94 8.25
N ILE A 48 -5.77 2.97 7.72
CA ILE A 48 -6.44 1.81 7.13
C ILE A 48 -5.60 1.13 6.02
N PRO A 49 -5.20 1.82 4.93
CA PRO A 49 -4.39 1.20 3.88
C PRO A 49 -3.06 0.67 4.43
N ILE A 50 -2.42 1.40 5.36
CA ILE A 50 -1.16 0.98 5.99
C ILE A 50 -1.34 -0.35 6.75
N LEU A 51 -2.42 -0.48 7.53
CA LEU A 51 -2.73 -1.71 8.26
C LEU A 51 -3.05 -2.87 7.33
N LEU A 52 -3.76 -2.62 6.23
CA LEU A 52 -4.06 -3.65 5.23
C LEU A 52 -2.77 -4.17 4.58
N TYR A 53 -1.91 -3.27 4.09
CA TYR A 53 -0.60 -3.65 3.53
C TYR A 53 0.22 -4.44 4.54
N TYR A 54 0.29 -3.95 5.78
CA TYR A 54 1.08 -4.59 6.83
C TYR A 54 0.56 -5.98 7.19
N ASN A 55 -0.77 -6.16 7.29
CA ASN A 55 -1.36 -7.45 7.65
C ASN A 55 -1.28 -8.47 6.51
N LEU A 56 -1.60 -8.08 5.28
CA LEU A 56 -1.50 -8.98 4.12
C LEU A 56 -0.06 -9.45 3.88
N ALA A 57 0.93 -8.58 4.11
CA ALA A 57 2.35 -8.95 4.02
C ALA A 57 2.76 -10.09 4.97
N LYS A 58 2.03 -10.30 6.08
CA LYS A 58 2.26 -11.46 6.96
C LYS A 58 1.94 -12.78 6.26
N GLY A 59 1.21 -12.79 5.13
CA GLY A 59 0.99 -13.97 4.28
C GLY A 59 2.13 -14.26 3.28
N MET A 60 3.10 -13.37 3.11
CA MET A 60 4.20 -13.56 2.14
C MET A 60 5.20 -14.64 2.58
N SER A 61 5.99 -15.17 1.64
CA SER A 61 7.01 -16.18 1.95
C SER A 61 8.19 -15.57 2.71
N LYS A 62 8.70 -16.29 3.72
CA LYS A 62 9.90 -15.89 4.50
C LYS A 62 11.14 -16.70 4.14
N LYS A 63 11.04 -17.60 3.16
CA LYS A 63 12.13 -18.50 2.73
C LYS A 63 13.27 -17.76 2.02
N LYS A 64 13.00 -16.59 1.43
CA LYS A 64 13.99 -15.80 0.69
C LYS A 64 14.89 -14.98 1.63
N SER A 65 16.01 -14.50 1.08
CA SER A 65 16.96 -13.60 1.75
C SER A 65 16.28 -12.32 2.27
N LYS A 66 16.74 -11.87 3.45
CA LYS A 66 16.30 -10.63 4.12
C LYS A 66 16.41 -9.39 3.22
N ARG A 67 17.41 -9.34 2.34
CA ARG A 67 17.64 -8.21 1.43
C ARG A 67 16.52 -8.04 0.39
N LEU A 68 15.82 -9.13 0.07
CA LEU A 68 14.76 -9.14 -0.94
C LEU A 68 13.38 -8.76 -0.35
N ASP A 69 13.27 -8.56 0.97
CA ASP A 69 11.99 -8.28 1.60
C ASP A 69 11.40 -6.94 1.11
N PHE A 70 12.23 -5.90 0.97
CA PHE A 70 11.84 -4.57 0.46
C PHE A 70 11.59 -4.56 -1.06
N LEU A 71 12.16 -5.53 -1.79
CA LEU A 71 11.93 -5.68 -3.24
C LEU A 71 10.61 -6.39 -3.57
N SER A 72 9.80 -6.71 -2.55
CA SER A 72 8.48 -7.33 -2.74
C SER A 72 7.48 -6.37 -3.42
N GLY A 73 7.75 -5.07 -3.45
CA GLY A 73 6.94 -4.06 -4.14
C GLY A 73 7.39 -3.71 -5.56
N ASN A 74 8.48 -4.28 -6.08
CA ASN A 74 9.07 -3.80 -7.34
C ASN A 74 8.13 -3.88 -8.55
N ILE A 75 7.24 -4.88 -8.60
CA ILE A 75 6.26 -4.99 -9.67
C ILE A 75 5.23 -3.85 -9.59
N ILE A 76 4.87 -3.40 -8.39
CA ILE A 76 3.97 -2.26 -8.20
C ILE A 76 4.63 -1.00 -8.78
N VAL A 77 5.89 -0.73 -8.40
CA VAL A 77 6.67 0.39 -8.94
C VAL A 77 6.74 0.34 -10.47
N LEU A 78 7.06 -0.82 -11.04
CA LEU A 78 7.15 -0.99 -12.49
C LEU A 78 5.81 -0.69 -13.18
N ILE A 79 4.70 -1.19 -12.65
CA ILE A 79 3.37 -0.94 -13.21
C ILE A 79 3.00 0.55 -13.06
N SER A 80 3.29 1.17 -11.92
CA SER A 80 3.07 2.61 -11.73
C SER A 80 3.82 3.44 -12.77
N VAL A 81 5.06 3.09 -13.09
CA VAL A 81 5.84 3.77 -14.16
C VAL A 81 5.17 3.58 -15.52
N ILE A 82 4.73 2.36 -15.86
CA ILE A 82 4.04 2.09 -17.13
C ILE A 82 2.74 2.90 -17.23
N LEU A 83 1.94 2.93 -16.17
CA LEU A 83 0.68 3.67 -16.12
C LEU A 83 0.87 5.19 -16.08
N PHE A 84 2.03 5.68 -15.68
CA PHE A 84 2.37 7.10 -15.69
C PHE A 84 2.64 7.65 -17.10
N ILE A 85 3.15 6.82 -18.01
CA ILE A 85 3.56 7.27 -19.35
C ILE A 85 2.40 7.90 -20.15
N PRO A 86 1.22 7.26 -20.30
CA PRO A 86 0.12 7.84 -21.09
C PRO A 86 -0.37 9.21 -20.61
N PRO A 87 -0.74 9.41 -19.32
CA PRO A 87 -1.18 10.72 -18.85
C PRO A 87 -0.09 11.78 -18.96
N PHE A 88 1.17 11.42 -18.73
CA PHE A 88 2.29 12.35 -18.87
C PHE A 88 2.49 12.82 -20.31
N LEU A 89 2.38 11.93 -21.30
CA LEU A 89 2.52 12.30 -22.72
C LEU A 89 1.37 13.17 -23.23
N ILE A 90 0.14 12.86 -22.83
CA ILE A 90 -1.08 13.51 -23.35
C ILE A 90 -1.36 14.82 -22.61
N LEU A 91 -1.36 14.79 -21.28
CA LEU A 91 -1.74 15.92 -20.44
C LEU A 91 -0.55 16.80 -20.07
N LYS A 92 0.69 16.27 -20.16
CA LYS A 92 1.92 16.97 -19.77
C LYS A 92 1.81 17.52 -18.35
N SER A 93 2.20 18.77 -18.11
CA SER A 93 2.11 19.41 -16.80
C SER A 93 0.68 19.56 -16.27
N LYS A 94 -0.35 19.58 -17.15
CA LYS A 94 -1.75 19.70 -16.72
C LYS A 94 -2.20 18.49 -15.89
N MET A 95 -1.52 17.35 -15.97
CA MET A 95 -1.86 16.18 -15.15
C MET A 95 -1.78 16.46 -13.65
N PHE A 96 -0.90 17.38 -13.24
CA PHE A 96 -0.64 17.70 -11.83
C PHE A 96 -1.59 18.76 -11.28
N SER A 97 -2.22 19.57 -12.15
CA SER A 97 -3.25 20.53 -11.76
C SER A 97 -4.65 19.90 -11.69
N LEU A 98 -4.85 18.76 -12.34
CA LEU A 98 -6.10 18.02 -12.29
C LEU A 98 -6.21 17.25 -10.97
N GLY A 99 -7.42 17.22 -10.41
CA GLY A 99 -7.77 16.37 -9.28
C GLY A 99 -7.66 14.87 -9.58
N ILE A 100 -7.87 14.07 -8.55
CA ILE A 100 -7.82 12.60 -8.67
C ILE A 100 -9.01 12.13 -9.51
N ALA A 101 -8.76 11.27 -10.49
CA ALA A 101 -9.76 10.69 -11.40
C ALA A 101 -10.52 11.69 -12.31
N GLU A 102 -10.04 12.92 -12.48
CA GLU A 102 -10.68 13.93 -13.35
C GLU A 102 -10.42 13.72 -14.86
N SER A 103 -9.49 12.84 -15.24
CA SER A 103 -9.17 12.55 -16.64
C SER A 103 -9.11 11.06 -16.89
N ILE A 104 -9.70 10.62 -18.01
CA ILE A 104 -9.70 9.21 -18.43
C ILE A 104 -8.28 8.66 -18.65
N TRP A 105 -7.35 9.53 -19.07
CA TRP A 105 -5.94 9.17 -19.29
C TRP A 105 -5.17 9.00 -17.98
N LYS A 106 -5.60 9.70 -16.92
CA LYS A 106 -5.00 9.67 -15.58
C LYS A 106 -5.61 8.58 -14.70
N PHE A 107 -6.88 8.24 -14.95
CA PHE A 107 -7.67 7.32 -14.15
C PHE A 107 -6.99 5.96 -13.87
N PRO A 108 -6.35 5.27 -14.84
CA PRO A 108 -5.68 4.00 -14.55
C PRO A 108 -4.56 4.12 -13.52
N LEU A 109 -3.74 5.17 -13.60
CA LEU A 109 -2.68 5.45 -12.64
C LEU A 109 -3.28 5.80 -11.27
N ASP A 110 -4.26 6.69 -11.26
CA ASP A 110 -4.91 7.16 -10.03
C ASP A 110 -5.59 6.01 -9.28
N LEU A 111 -6.28 5.13 -10.00
CA LEU A 111 -6.88 3.93 -9.44
C LEU A 111 -5.82 2.97 -8.89
N PHE A 112 -4.72 2.77 -9.63
CA PHE A 112 -3.66 1.87 -9.21
C PHE A 112 -2.89 2.38 -7.98
N LEU A 113 -2.73 3.69 -7.82
CA LEU A 113 -2.10 4.32 -6.66
C LEU A 113 -3.11 4.79 -5.61
N MET A 114 -4.39 4.46 -5.77
CA MET A 114 -5.48 4.99 -4.97
C MET A 114 -5.31 4.80 -3.45
N PRO A 115 -4.80 3.66 -2.94
CA PRO A 115 -4.58 3.50 -1.50
C PRO A 115 -3.68 4.59 -0.91
N GLU A 116 -2.65 5.01 -1.63
CA GLU A 116 -1.73 6.07 -1.23
C GLU A 116 -2.26 7.47 -1.57
N LEU A 117 -2.84 7.65 -2.76
CA LEU A 117 -3.42 8.94 -3.16
C LEU A 117 -4.59 9.34 -2.25
N PHE A 118 -5.32 8.38 -1.73
CA PHE A 118 -6.34 8.59 -0.71
C PHE A 118 -5.75 9.23 0.56
N ILE A 119 -4.60 8.73 1.04
CA ILE A 119 -3.87 9.34 2.17
C ILE A 119 -3.49 10.78 1.83
N TYR A 120 -2.95 11.01 0.64
CA TYR A 120 -2.54 12.35 0.21
C TYR A 120 -3.71 13.32 0.15
N GLN A 121 -4.85 12.89 -0.38
CA GLN A 121 -6.06 13.70 -0.43
C GLN A 121 -6.55 14.07 0.98
N LEU A 122 -6.56 13.12 1.92
CA LEU A 122 -6.97 13.37 3.30
C LEU A 122 -6.02 14.33 4.03
N LEU A 123 -4.72 14.20 3.80
CA LEU A 123 -3.67 15.04 4.41
C LEU A 123 -3.42 16.34 3.65
N LYS A 124 -4.12 16.58 2.54
CA LYS A 124 -3.91 17.73 1.63
C LYS A 124 -2.47 17.84 1.13
N ILE A 125 -1.86 16.71 0.81
CA ILE A 125 -0.53 16.65 0.17
C ILE A 125 -0.69 16.87 -1.32
N ASP A 126 0.14 17.74 -1.89
CA ASP A 126 0.07 18.10 -3.31
C ASP A 126 0.33 16.90 -4.22
N TYR A 127 -0.41 16.84 -5.33
CA TYR A 127 -0.25 15.82 -6.35
C TYR A 127 0.82 16.25 -7.36
N ASN A 128 2.03 15.73 -7.21
CA ASN A 128 3.14 15.98 -8.10
C ASN A 128 3.92 14.68 -8.39
N ILE A 129 4.96 14.78 -9.22
CA ILE A 129 5.78 13.62 -9.59
C ILE A 129 6.44 12.93 -8.39
N VAL A 130 6.86 13.70 -7.39
CA VAL A 130 7.48 13.17 -6.16
C VAL A 130 6.45 12.38 -5.37
N SER A 131 5.23 12.90 -5.24
CA SER A 131 4.12 12.21 -4.60
C SER A 131 3.82 10.86 -5.29
N ILE A 132 3.79 10.81 -6.62
CA ILE A 132 3.57 9.56 -7.37
C ILE A 132 4.69 8.54 -7.11
N ILE A 133 5.95 8.99 -7.11
CA ILE A 133 7.10 8.12 -6.85
C ILE A 133 7.00 7.56 -5.43
N ILE A 134 6.77 8.40 -4.42
CA ILE A 134 6.66 7.97 -3.02
C ILE A 134 5.48 7.01 -2.87
N ALA A 135 4.32 7.32 -3.44
CA ALA A 135 3.13 6.46 -3.43
C ALA A 135 3.45 5.05 -3.96
N SER A 136 4.17 4.96 -5.10
CA SER A 136 4.53 3.66 -5.68
C SER A 136 5.47 2.81 -4.79
N LEU A 137 6.25 3.44 -3.91
CA LEU A 137 7.25 2.78 -3.06
C LEU A 137 6.69 2.35 -1.70
N ILE A 138 5.67 3.04 -1.19
CA ILE A 138 5.07 2.80 0.14
C ILE A 138 4.66 1.33 0.34
N PRO A 139 3.92 0.67 -0.58
CA PRO A 139 3.57 -0.75 -0.42
C PRO A 139 4.78 -1.63 -0.20
N GLY A 140 5.83 -1.46 -1.02
CA GLY A 140 7.07 -2.24 -0.93
C GLY A 140 7.78 -2.05 0.41
N PHE A 141 7.80 -0.81 0.92
CA PHE A 141 8.39 -0.50 2.22
C PHE A 141 7.62 -1.15 3.38
N ILE A 142 6.29 -1.03 3.39
CA ILE A 142 5.42 -1.64 4.41
C ILE A 142 5.57 -3.17 4.39
N TYR A 143 5.58 -3.77 3.19
CA TYR A 143 5.82 -5.21 3.02
C TYR A 143 7.15 -5.64 3.61
N GLY A 144 8.24 -4.92 3.31
CA GLY A 144 9.56 -5.20 3.85
C GLY A 144 9.60 -5.22 5.38
N ILE A 145 9.01 -4.21 6.02
CA ILE A 145 8.91 -4.12 7.49
C ILE A 145 8.11 -5.30 8.06
N SER A 146 6.94 -5.57 7.50
CA SER A 146 6.05 -6.64 8.00
C SER A 146 6.67 -8.03 7.89
N ILE A 147 7.31 -8.33 6.76
CA ILE A 147 8.02 -9.60 6.53
C ILE A 147 9.17 -9.75 7.53
N LYS A 148 10.00 -8.70 7.68
CA LYS A 148 11.14 -8.68 8.61
C LYS A 148 10.68 -8.98 10.04
N LYS A 149 9.65 -8.30 10.53
CA LYS A 149 9.11 -8.51 11.90
C LYS A 149 8.53 -9.92 12.06
N SER A 150 7.81 -10.40 11.06
CA SER A 150 7.25 -11.77 11.06
C SER A 150 8.33 -12.84 11.10
N ARG A 151 9.44 -12.67 10.36
CA ARG A 151 10.58 -13.61 10.38
C ARG A 151 11.24 -13.65 11.76
N ILE A 152 11.43 -12.50 12.41
CA ILE A 152 11.98 -12.44 13.78
C ILE A 152 11.09 -13.21 14.76
N LYS A 153 9.77 -13.04 14.67
CA LYS A 153 8.80 -13.77 15.52
C LYS A 153 8.91 -15.28 15.32
N ILE A 154 9.03 -15.75 14.08
CA ILE A 154 9.19 -17.17 13.74
C ILE A 154 10.50 -17.74 14.32
N MET A 155 11.63 -17.04 14.12
CA MET A 155 12.93 -17.49 14.64
C MET A 155 12.95 -17.56 16.17
N ARG A 156 12.35 -16.60 16.86
CA ARG A 156 12.19 -16.63 18.32
C ARG A 156 11.38 -17.85 18.78
N LYS A 157 10.28 -18.17 18.09
CA LYS A 157 9.44 -19.34 18.43
C LYS A 157 10.19 -20.65 18.24
N ILE A 158 10.95 -20.80 17.16
CA ILE A 158 11.78 -21.99 16.90
C ILE A 158 12.85 -22.16 17.98
N ARG A 159 13.58 -21.08 18.32
CA ARG A 159 14.60 -21.09 19.38
C ARG A 159 14.03 -21.51 20.73
N MET A 160 12.88 -20.96 21.11
CA MET A 160 12.21 -21.35 22.36
C MET A 160 11.76 -22.81 22.37
N LYS A 161 11.28 -23.33 21.24
CA LYS A 161 10.91 -24.76 21.12
C LYS A 161 12.13 -25.67 21.29
N GLN A 162 13.26 -25.33 20.68
CA GLN A 162 14.53 -26.06 20.82
C GLN A 162 15.08 -26.02 22.25
N LEU A 163 14.95 -24.89 22.94
CA LEU A 163 15.36 -24.78 24.34
C LEU A 163 14.48 -25.63 25.26
N ARG A 164 13.18 -25.74 24.96
CA ARG A 164 12.27 -26.61 25.71
C ARG A 164 12.58 -28.08 25.48
N SER A 165 12.76 -28.53 24.23
CA SER A 165 13.08 -29.95 23.96
C SER A 165 14.36 -30.40 24.66
N LYS A 166 15.41 -29.57 24.66
CA LYS A 166 16.66 -29.85 25.37
C LYS A 166 16.53 -29.94 26.90
N ARG A 167 15.47 -29.40 27.49
CA ARG A 167 15.19 -29.54 28.93
C ARG A 167 14.47 -30.84 29.28
N TYR A 168 13.79 -31.47 28.33
CA TYR A 168 13.11 -32.75 28.53
C TYR A 168 13.99 -33.96 28.18
N GLU A 169 15.11 -33.75 27.50
CA GLU A 169 16.13 -34.76 27.19
C GLU A 169 17.21 -34.92 28.30
N LYS A 170 17.15 -34.07 29.35
CA LYS A 170 17.98 -34.15 30.55
C LYS A 170 17.14 -34.63 31.72
#